data_AF-A0A753B938-F1
#
_entry.id   AF-A0A753B938-F1
#
_cell.length_a   1.000
_cell.length_b   1.000
_cell.length_c   1.000
_cell.angle_alpha   90.00
_cell.angle_beta   90.00
_cell.angle_gamma   90.00
#
_symmetry.space_group_name_H-M   'P 1'
#
loop_
_entity.id
_entity.type
_entity.pdbx_description
1 polymer ?
#
loop_
_entity_poly.entity_id
_entity_poly.type
_entity_poly.pdbx_seq_one_letter_code
_entity_poly.pdbx_strand_id
1 'polypeptide(L)'
;MQLAREFRRADWRQMLAEMSASELGEWGRFFRTQCFTDVWMDAQFATLKALMVQIVSGSREATAIDFSLLPADDEEEPAGETVQPDEVLMRLGEGISGGVRYGPDSQSGD
;
A
#
# COMPACT_ATOMS: atom_id res chain seq x y z
N MET A 1 3.34 -23.54 -19.80
CA MET A 1 2.23 -23.25 -18.88
C MET A 1 2.54 -21.96 -18.12
N GLN A 2 2.27 -20.81 -18.73
CA GLN A 2 2.38 -19.51 -18.04
C GLN A 2 1.12 -19.32 -17.21
N LEU A 3 1.09 -20.03 -16.08
CA LEU A 3 -0.02 -20.05 -15.15
C LEU A 3 -0.17 -18.69 -14.47
N ALA A 4 -1.38 -18.47 -13.96
CA ALA A 4 -1.94 -17.29 -13.34
C ALA A 4 -1.07 -16.43 -12.38
N ARG A 5 0.12 -16.87 -12.00
CA ARG A 5 1.11 -16.01 -11.33
C ARG A 5 1.60 -14.85 -12.20
N GLU A 6 1.49 -14.94 -13.53
CA GLU A 6 1.91 -13.88 -14.45
C GLU A 6 0.88 -12.75 -14.63
N PHE A 7 -0.30 -12.82 -14.02
CA PHE A 7 -1.35 -11.77 -14.13
C PHE A 7 -0.97 -10.40 -13.54
N ARG A 8 0.23 -10.25 -12.95
CA ARG A 8 0.81 -8.94 -12.63
C ARG A 8 1.48 -8.25 -13.83
N ARG A 9 1.39 -8.81 -15.03
CA ARG A 9 1.91 -8.18 -16.24
C ARG A 9 0.87 -7.22 -16.84
N ALA A 10 1.34 -6.09 -17.35
CA ALA A 10 0.50 -5.05 -17.97
C ALA A 10 -0.11 -5.47 -19.32
N ASP A 11 0.28 -6.64 -19.85
CA ASP A 11 -0.09 -7.19 -21.17
C ASP A 11 -1.34 -8.10 -21.13
N TRP A 12 -2.22 -7.93 -20.13
CA TRP A 12 -3.43 -8.74 -19.93
C TRP A 12 -4.32 -8.90 -21.18
N ARG A 13 -4.34 -7.90 -22.08
CA ARG A 13 -5.07 -7.96 -23.35
C ARG A 13 -4.46 -8.94 -24.34
N GLN A 14 -3.14 -8.92 -24.47
CA GLN A 14 -2.42 -9.82 -25.37
C GLN A 14 -2.50 -11.26 -24.86
N MET A 15 -2.33 -11.43 -23.56
CA MET A 15 -2.49 -12.73 -22.90
C MET A 15 -3.92 -13.28 -23.04
N LEU A 16 -4.98 -12.45 -22.97
CA LEU A 16 -6.35 -12.90 -23.26
C LEU A 16 -6.54 -13.36 -24.71
N ALA A 17 -5.86 -12.70 -25.67
CA ALA A 17 -5.96 -13.04 -27.09
C ALA A 17 -5.22 -14.35 -27.44
N GLU A 18 -4.21 -14.72 -26.66
CA GLU A 18 -3.38 -15.90 -26.89
C GLU A 18 -3.86 -17.15 -26.13
N MET A 19 -4.81 -17.00 -25.19
CA MET A 19 -5.31 -18.12 -24.38
C MET A 19 -6.23 -19.08 -25.14
N SER A 20 -6.00 -20.37 -24.94
CA SER A 20 -6.96 -21.41 -25.32
C SER A 20 -8.25 -21.35 -24.48
N ALA A 21 -9.32 -21.99 -24.94
CA ALA A 21 -10.61 -21.99 -24.22
C ALA A 21 -10.52 -22.59 -22.80
N SER A 22 -9.66 -23.58 -22.58
CA SER A 22 -9.39 -24.16 -21.26
C SER A 22 -8.64 -23.19 -20.35
N GLU A 23 -7.63 -22.50 -20.86
CA GLU A 23 -6.86 -21.49 -20.11
C GLU A 23 -7.74 -20.28 -19.77
N LEU A 24 -8.61 -19.85 -20.69
CA LEU A 24 -9.61 -18.82 -20.42
C LEU A 24 -10.58 -19.24 -19.30
N GLY A 25 -10.98 -20.52 -19.26
CA GLY A 25 -11.83 -21.05 -18.19
C GLY A 25 -11.13 -21.08 -16.82
N GLU A 26 -9.83 -21.37 -16.79
CA GLU A 26 -9.00 -21.30 -15.59
C GLU A 26 -8.77 -19.87 -15.12
N TRP A 27 -8.46 -18.96 -16.05
CA TRP A 27 -8.38 -17.52 -15.76
C TRP A 27 -9.69 -17.01 -15.17
N GLY A 28 -10.83 -17.38 -15.76
CA GLY A 28 -12.14 -16.98 -15.23
C GLY A 28 -12.39 -17.48 -13.80
N ARG A 29 -11.94 -18.69 -13.44
CA ARG A 29 -11.99 -19.18 -12.04
C ARG A 29 -11.07 -18.38 -11.12
N PHE A 30 -9.84 -18.11 -11.57
CA PHE A 30 -8.87 -17.34 -10.82
C PHE A 30 -9.35 -15.91 -10.57
N PHE A 31 -9.79 -15.21 -11.62
CA PHE A 31 -10.28 -13.83 -11.57
C PHE A 31 -11.50 -13.65 -10.67
N ARG A 32 -12.35 -14.67 -10.54
CA ARG A 32 -13.46 -14.66 -9.56
C ARG A 32 -13.00 -14.66 -8.11
N THR A 33 -11.80 -15.16 -7.84
CA THR A 33 -11.24 -15.26 -6.48
C THR A 33 -10.27 -14.12 -6.20
N GLN A 34 -9.52 -13.70 -7.23
CA GLN A 34 -8.59 -12.58 -7.21
C GLN A 34 -8.96 -11.66 -8.38
N CYS A 35 -9.99 -10.85 -8.17
CA CYS A 35 -10.26 -9.71 -9.04
C CYS A 35 -9.21 -8.62 -8.78
N PHE A 36 -9.13 -7.63 -9.68
CA PHE A 36 -8.16 -6.53 -9.73
C PHE A 36 -7.49 -6.12 -8.41
N THR A 37 -6.24 -5.66 -8.46
CA THR A 37 -5.57 -5.15 -7.25
C THR A 37 -6.30 -3.95 -6.67
N ASP A 38 -6.14 -3.73 -5.36
CA ASP A 38 -6.77 -2.60 -4.66
C ASP A 38 -6.47 -1.25 -5.34
N VAL A 39 -5.26 -1.09 -5.88
CA VAL A 39 -4.85 0.07 -6.69
C VAL A 39 -5.73 0.27 -7.93
N TRP A 40 -5.99 -0.78 -8.70
CA TRP A 40 -6.84 -0.69 -9.89
C TRP A 40 -8.30 -0.48 -9.52
N MET A 41 -8.79 -1.12 -8.46
CA MET A 41 -10.17 -0.90 -7.98
C MET A 41 -10.37 0.54 -7.53
N ASP A 42 -9.44 1.07 -6.74
CA ASP A 42 -9.49 2.45 -6.26
C ASP A 42 -9.49 3.44 -7.42
N ALA A 43 -8.56 3.31 -8.36
CA ALA A 43 -8.50 4.19 -9.53
C ALA A 43 -9.80 4.20 -10.34
N GLN A 44 -10.45 3.04 -10.53
CA GLN A 44 -11.73 2.94 -11.23
C GLN A 44 -12.86 3.63 -10.46
N PHE A 45 -12.98 3.37 -9.17
CA PHE A 45 -14.03 4.00 -8.33
C PHE A 45 -13.84 5.50 -8.21
N ALA A 46 -12.61 5.93 -8.00
CA ALA A 46 -12.24 7.32 -7.88
C ALA A 46 -12.55 8.10 -9.17
N THR A 47 -12.18 7.53 -10.33
CA THR A 47 -12.52 8.08 -11.64
C THR A 47 -14.02 8.16 -11.86
N LEU A 48 -14.77 7.09 -11.54
CA LEU A 48 -16.22 7.07 -11.70
C LEU A 48 -16.90 8.15 -10.84
N LYS A 49 -16.47 8.30 -9.59
CA LYS A 49 -16.99 9.33 -8.67
C LYS A 49 -16.71 10.74 -9.19
N ALA A 50 -15.48 11.01 -9.64
CA ALA A 50 -15.12 12.28 -10.25
C ALA A 50 -16.04 12.61 -11.42
N LEU A 51 -16.22 11.67 -12.36
CA LEU A 51 -17.11 11.86 -13.51
C LEU A 51 -18.56 12.10 -13.10
N MET A 52 -19.08 11.37 -12.11
CA MET A 52 -20.44 11.58 -11.59
C MET A 52 -20.61 12.99 -11.03
N VAL A 53 -19.66 13.47 -10.22
CA VAL A 53 -19.69 14.83 -9.68
C VAL A 53 -19.61 15.86 -10.78
N GLN A 54 -18.74 15.66 -11.77
CA GLN A 54 -18.61 16.58 -12.91
C GLN A 54 -19.92 16.67 -13.72
N ILE A 55 -20.58 15.53 -13.96
CA ILE A 55 -21.85 15.48 -14.71
C ILE A 55 -22.97 16.17 -13.93
N VAL A 56 -23.08 15.93 -12.62
CA VAL A 56 -24.17 16.46 -11.80
C VAL A 56 -23.98 17.95 -11.49
N SER A 57 -22.75 18.39 -11.24
CA SER A 57 -22.43 19.78 -10.90
C SER A 57 -22.23 20.70 -12.11
N GLY A 58 -21.86 20.13 -13.27
CA GLY A 58 -21.40 20.91 -14.43
C GLY A 58 -20.00 21.52 -14.27
N SER A 59 -19.30 21.28 -13.15
CA SER A 59 -17.92 21.72 -12.89
C SER A 59 -16.91 20.62 -13.24
N ARG A 60 -15.71 21.00 -13.70
CA ARG A 60 -14.59 20.07 -13.94
C ARG A 60 -13.56 20.06 -12.80
N GLU A 61 -13.86 20.71 -11.68
CA GLU A 61 -12.92 20.83 -10.56
C GLU A 61 -12.68 19.51 -9.83
N ALA A 62 -13.68 18.64 -9.77
CA ALA A 62 -13.55 17.34 -9.12
C ALA A 62 -12.68 16.38 -9.97
N THR A 63 -11.54 15.95 -9.44
CA THR A 63 -10.60 15.04 -10.08
C THR A 63 -10.68 13.64 -9.47
N ALA A 64 -10.06 12.64 -10.10
CA ALA A 64 -10.03 11.29 -9.55
C ALA A 64 -9.28 11.23 -8.19
N ILE A 65 -8.23 12.03 -8.01
CA ILE A 65 -7.42 12.04 -6.79
C ILE A 65 -8.27 12.41 -5.57
N ASP A 66 -9.24 13.33 -5.73
CA ASP A 66 -10.15 13.75 -4.65
C ASP A 66 -11.03 12.61 -4.09
N PHE A 67 -11.13 11.49 -4.80
CA PHE A 67 -11.93 10.33 -4.42
C PHE A 67 -11.12 9.04 -4.23
N SER A 68 -9.80 9.11 -4.43
CA SER A 68 -8.89 7.99 -4.19
C SER A 68 -8.77 7.74 -2.69
N LEU A 69 -8.81 6.46 -2.31
CA LEU A 69 -8.60 6.01 -0.93
C LEU A 69 -7.14 5.63 -0.64
N LEU A 70 -6.33 5.55 -1.69
CA LEU A 70 -4.92 5.25 -1.59
C LEU A 70 -4.14 6.56 -1.44
N PRO A 71 -3.00 6.54 -0.73
CA PRO A 71 -2.11 7.70 -0.71
C PRO A 71 -1.75 8.03 -2.16
N ALA A 72 -1.77 9.32 -2.50
CA ALA A 72 -1.15 9.76 -3.74
C ALA A 72 0.31 9.29 -3.71
N ASP A 73 0.87 8.82 -4.82
CA ASP A 73 2.29 8.41 -4.87
C ASP A 73 3.25 9.57 -4.45
N ASP A 74 2.75 10.81 -4.40
CA ASP A 74 3.43 12.01 -3.90
C ASP A 74 3.36 12.18 -2.36
N GLU A 75 2.48 11.44 -1.68
CA GLU A 75 2.58 11.14 -0.25
C GLU A 75 3.51 9.93 -0.10
N GLU A 76 4.77 10.12 -0.49
CA GLU A 76 5.83 9.59 0.36
C GLU A 76 5.46 10.06 1.78
N GLU A 77 4.90 9.16 2.60
CA GLU A 77 5.23 9.12 4.02
C GLU A 77 6.67 9.60 4.08
N PRO A 78 6.98 10.77 4.65
CA PRO A 78 8.31 11.32 4.55
C PRO A 78 9.23 10.17 4.94
N ALA A 79 10.08 9.74 3.99
CA ALA A 79 11.14 8.78 4.25
C ALA A 79 12.08 9.49 5.24
N GLY A 80 11.69 9.39 6.49
CA GLY A 80 11.59 10.56 7.33
C GLY A 80 10.72 10.21 8.54
N GLU A 81 10.99 9.04 9.13
CA GLU A 81 11.44 9.09 10.51
C GLU A 81 12.34 10.33 10.55
N THR A 82 11.81 11.46 11.03
CA THR A 82 12.61 12.66 11.23
C THR A 82 13.82 12.13 11.93
N VAL A 83 14.96 12.04 11.24
CA VAL A 83 16.22 11.64 11.84
C VAL A 83 16.40 12.74 12.85
N GLN A 84 15.90 12.49 14.06
CA GLN A 84 15.94 13.45 15.12
C GLN A 84 17.43 13.74 15.21
N PRO A 85 17.84 15.02 15.07
CA PRO A 85 19.25 15.34 14.96
C PRO A 85 19.97 14.63 16.11
N ASP A 86 21.14 14.05 15.85
CA ASP A 86 21.85 13.18 16.80
C ASP A 86 21.91 13.78 18.22
N GLU A 87 21.93 15.10 18.33
CA GLU A 87 21.83 15.88 19.57
C GLU A 87 20.55 15.61 20.38
N VAL A 88 19.39 15.49 19.73
CA VAL A 88 18.11 15.16 20.35
C VAL A 88 18.09 13.70 20.79
N LEU A 89 18.62 12.78 19.97
CA LEU A 89 18.74 11.36 20.32
C LEU A 89 19.72 11.15 21.49
N MET A 90 20.85 11.86 21.48
CA MET A 90 21.85 11.85 22.56
C MET A 90 21.25 12.38 23.86
N ARG A 91 20.49 13.49 23.79
CA ARG A 91 19.78 14.07 24.95
C ARG A 91 18.69 13.15 25.51
N LEU A 92 17.96 12.41 24.67
CA LEU A 92 17.02 11.39 25.14
C LEU A 92 17.75 10.17 25.75
N GLY A 93 18.92 9.83 25.22
CA GLY A 93 19.77 8.72 25.67
C GLY A 93 20.55 8.98 26.97
N GLU A 94 20.70 10.24 27.38
CA GLU A 94 21.34 10.63 28.66
C GLU A 94 20.63 10.07 29.91
N GLY A 95 19.44 9.49 29.74
CA GLY A 95 18.78 8.69 30.76
C GLY A 95 18.12 9.53 31.85
N ILE A 96 17.15 8.93 32.53
CA ILE A 96 16.46 9.54 33.66
C ILE A 96 17.48 9.72 34.80
N SER A 97 17.81 10.96 35.15
CA SER A 97 18.58 11.27 36.35
C SER A 97 17.87 10.65 37.57
N GLY A 98 18.47 9.58 38.13
CA GLY A 98 17.94 8.86 39.28
C GLY A 98 17.44 7.42 39.04
N GLY A 99 17.60 6.84 37.85
CA GLY A 99 17.21 5.44 37.59
C GLY A 99 18.12 4.41 38.28
N VAL A 100 17.63 3.71 39.31
CA VAL A 100 18.32 2.57 39.94
C VAL A 100 18.31 1.37 38.98
N ARG A 101 19.50 0.86 38.62
CA ARG A 101 19.65 -0.38 37.86
C ARG A 101 19.63 -1.56 38.82
N TYR A 102 18.61 -2.40 38.74
CA TYR A 102 18.61 -3.70 39.41
C TYR A 102 19.39 -4.70 38.55
N GLY A 103 20.59 -5.05 39.00
CA GLY A 103 21.32 -6.23 38.52
C GLY A 103 20.85 -7.49 39.27
N PRO A 104 21.08 -8.70 38.73
CA PRO A 104 20.75 -9.92 39.45
C PRO A 104 21.61 -10.00 40.71
N ASP A 105 20.96 -10.14 41.85
CA ASP A 105 21.60 -10.33 43.15
C ASP A 105 22.58 -11.49 43.05
N SER A 106 23.88 -11.22 43.20
CA SER A 106 24.87 -12.24 43.49
C SER A 106 24.55 -12.79 44.87
N GLN A 107 23.75 -13.85 44.92
CA GLN A 107 23.48 -14.59 46.13
C GLN A 107 24.76 -15.35 46.51
N SER A 108 25.41 -14.82 47.55
CA SER A 108 26.47 -15.49 48.30
C SER A 108 25.96 -16.83 48.85
N GLY A 109 26.68 -17.90 48.54
CA GLY A 109 26.52 -19.22 49.14
C GLY A 109 27.89 -19.82 49.43
N ASP A 110 28.20 -19.89 50.73
CA ASP A 110 29.37 -20.45 51.44
C ASP A 110 30.77 -19.86 51.19
#